data_AF-A0A090FTN6-F1
#
_entry.id   AF-A0A090FTN6-F1
#
_cell.length_a   1.000
_cell.length_b   1.000
_cell.length_c   1.000
_cell.angle_alpha   90.00
_cell.angle_beta   90.00
_cell.angle_gamma   90.00
#
_symmetry.space_group_name_H-M   'P 1'
#
loop_
_entity.id
_entity.type
_entity.pdbx_description
1 polymer ?
#
loop_
_entity_poly.entity_id
_entity_poly.type
_entity_poly.pdbx_seq_one_letter_code
_entity_poly.pdbx_strand_id
1 'polypeptide(L)'
;MEDVIRFLASLAPTSLMPVAVLLLVLGGGAVAWPLVLAKGDRGEVKRRLKVEVAQPAEQADPAPKRNASAVREKAVKRAQEFYAKSDPENVARLRMKLIQAGYMEPRAVGMFFLIRFLTLVGAALGAFLINHWAASAESTMTSRWTFIILSAAGGYFLPGLVLTQKVREKMREYRNGFPDFMDLMIVCSDAGMSMEAGIERVSKELARTYPSLSQNLILVSLELRAGRSLDDALKALADRLSLDEVRSFATLLQQSKELGTSLSGSLRVFSDEMRHKRMSMAEEKAHALPAKMSVPVTVCILPVVLMIAIIPIIVKLTAHH
;
A
#
# COMPACT_ATOMS: atom_id res chain seq x y z
N MET A 1 -29.31 -39.41 6.22
CA MET A 1 -30.06 -38.15 6.00
C MET A 1 -30.37 -37.46 7.34
N GLU A 2 -30.63 -38.23 8.40
CA GLU A 2 -30.86 -37.73 9.76
C GLU A 2 -29.60 -37.10 10.41
N ASP A 3 -28.39 -37.59 10.10
CA ASP A 3 -27.15 -37.00 10.63
C ASP A 3 -26.83 -35.62 10.06
N VAL A 4 -27.23 -35.36 8.81
CA VAL A 4 -27.10 -34.04 8.16
C VAL A 4 -28.08 -33.05 8.81
N ILE A 5 -29.27 -33.53 9.18
CA ILE A 5 -30.28 -32.73 9.86
C ILE A 5 -29.87 -32.44 11.32
N ARG A 6 -29.22 -33.39 12.01
CA ARG A 6 -28.63 -33.18 13.35
C ARG A 6 -27.42 -32.25 13.33
N PHE A 7 -26.57 -32.35 12.31
CA PHE A 7 -25.46 -31.42 12.10
C PHE A 7 -25.95 -29.99 11.84
N LEU A 8 -27.02 -29.83 11.04
CA LEU A 8 -27.69 -28.55 10.81
C LEU A 8 -28.47 -28.04 12.05
N ALA A 9 -28.94 -28.93 12.93
CA ALA A 9 -29.63 -28.57 14.18
C ALA A 9 -28.68 -28.20 15.33
N SER A 10 -27.43 -28.70 15.33
CA SER A 10 -26.39 -28.23 16.27
C SER A 10 -25.88 -26.81 15.98
N LEU A 11 -26.37 -26.21 14.89
CA LEU A 11 -26.05 -24.87 14.40
C LEU A 11 -26.98 -23.79 14.98
N ALA A 12 -27.49 -24.01 16.20
CA ALA A 12 -28.23 -23.01 16.97
C ALA A 12 -27.27 -22.03 17.71
N PRO A 13 -27.74 -20.81 18.07
CA PRO A 13 -26.98 -19.55 18.02
C PRO A 13 -26.27 -19.20 19.33
N THR A 14 -25.47 -20.10 19.89
CA THR A 14 -24.73 -19.83 21.15
C THR A 14 -23.21 -19.92 21.03
N SER A 15 -22.67 -20.32 19.88
CA SER A 15 -21.22 -20.35 19.70
C SER A 15 -20.73 -19.08 19.01
N LEU A 16 -19.62 -18.53 19.50
CA LEU A 16 -18.80 -17.46 18.93
C LEU A 16 -18.35 -17.69 17.46
N MET A 17 -18.82 -18.76 16.81
CA MET A 17 -18.49 -19.18 15.47
C MET A 17 -18.91 -18.22 14.34
N PRO A 18 -20.07 -17.54 14.33
CA PRO A 18 -20.38 -16.60 13.25
C PRO A 18 -19.50 -15.36 13.34
N VAL A 19 -19.11 -14.92 14.55
CA VAL A 19 -18.12 -13.86 14.76
C VAL A 19 -16.72 -14.32 14.33
N ALA A 20 -16.34 -15.56 14.62
CA ALA A 20 -15.08 -16.15 14.17
C ALA A 20 -15.03 -16.36 12.66
N VAL A 21 -16.13 -16.75 12.01
CA VAL A 21 -16.26 -16.87 10.55
C VAL A 21 -16.21 -15.49 9.90
N LEU A 22 -16.80 -14.46 10.52
CA LEU A 22 -16.74 -13.09 10.03
C LEU A 22 -15.32 -12.50 10.17
N LEU A 23 -14.61 -12.79 11.26
CA LEU A 23 -13.20 -12.47 11.43
C LEU A 23 -12.29 -13.28 10.48
N LEU A 24 -12.65 -14.53 10.15
CA LEU A 24 -11.92 -15.37 9.19
C LEU A 24 -12.22 -14.99 7.73
N VAL A 25 -13.39 -14.45 7.41
CA VAL A 25 -13.75 -13.99 6.05
C VAL A 25 -13.25 -12.57 5.81
N LEU A 26 -13.35 -11.67 6.80
CA LEU A 26 -12.72 -10.34 6.72
C LEU A 26 -11.20 -10.43 6.82
N GLY A 27 -10.67 -11.26 7.73
CA GLY A 27 -9.25 -11.54 7.86
C GLY A 27 -8.71 -12.34 6.68
N GLY A 28 -9.44 -13.34 6.21
CA GLY A 28 -9.12 -14.12 5.02
C GLY A 28 -9.20 -13.30 3.74
N GLY A 29 -10.15 -12.36 3.62
CA GLY A 29 -10.19 -11.39 2.53
C GLY A 29 -9.02 -10.40 2.57
N ALA A 30 -8.66 -9.90 3.75
CA ALA A 30 -7.52 -9.01 3.95
C ALA A 30 -6.16 -9.71 3.71
N VAL A 31 -6.06 -11.02 3.97
CA VAL A 31 -4.85 -11.83 3.76
C VAL A 31 -4.78 -12.46 2.36
N ALA A 32 -5.91 -12.85 1.76
CA ALA A 32 -5.95 -13.46 0.43
C ALA A 32 -5.85 -12.42 -0.70
N TRP A 33 -6.35 -11.20 -0.52
CA TRP A 33 -6.29 -10.13 -1.52
C TRP A 33 -4.85 -9.70 -1.91
N PRO A 34 -3.88 -9.55 -0.98
CA PRO A 34 -2.48 -9.31 -1.37
C PRO A 34 -1.85 -10.52 -2.05
N LEU A 35 -2.24 -11.76 -1.73
CA LEU A 35 -1.76 -12.99 -2.38
C LEU A 35 -2.27 -13.14 -3.82
N VAL A 36 -3.50 -12.72 -4.11
CA VAL A 36 -4.08 -12.74 -5.46
C VAL A 36 -3.46 -11.66 -6.35
N LEU A 37 -3.14 -10.47 -5.81
CA LEU A 37 -2.44 -9.41 -6.56
C LEU A 37 -0.92 -9.64 -6.67
N ALA A 38 -0.28 -10.29 -5.69
CA ALA A 38 1.14 -10.68 -5.77
C ALA A 38 1.40 -11.77 -6.82
N LYS A 39 0.40 -12.63 -7.11
CA LYS A 39 0.45 -13.54 -8.25
C LYS A 39 0.42 -12.81 -9.61
N GLY A 40 -0.24 -11.65 -9.68
CA GLY A 40 -0.22 -10.79 -10.87
C GLY A 40 1.16 -10.20 -11.16
N ASP A 41 1.86 -9.74 -10.13
CA ASP A 41 3.19 -9.11 -10.24
C ASP A 41 4.27 -10.10 -10.71
N ARG A 42 4.25 -11.35 -10.22
CA ARG A 42 5.15 -12.41 -10.70
C ARG A 42 4.84 -12.86 -12.14
N GLY A 43 3.56 -12.84 -12.52
CA GLY A 43 3.13 -13.14 -13.89
C GLY A 43 3.57 -12.08 -14.88
N GLU A 44 3.50 -10.80 -14.49
CA GLU A 44 3.89 -9.68 -15.33
C GLU A 44 5.41 -9.51 -15.42
N VAL A 45 6.15 -9.74 -14.33
CA VAL A 45 7.63 -9.79 -14.35
C VAL A 45 8.13 -10.96 -15.21
N LYS A 46 7.56 -12.16 -15.10
CA LYS A 46 7.89 -13.28 -16.00
C LYS A 46 7.47 -13.01 -17.45
N ARG A 47 6.35 -12.31 -17.67
CA ARG A 47 5.89 -11.94 -19.01
C ARG A 47 6.79 -10.88 -19.63
N ARG A 48 7.31 -9.92 -18.86
CA ARG A 48 8.23 -8.88 -19.36
C ARG A 48 9.66 -9.39 -19.54
N LEU A 49 10.14 -10.32 -18.70
CA LEU A 49 11.39 -11.05 -18.96
C LEU A 49 11.32 -11.97 -20.20
N LYS A 50 10.13 -12.45 -20.57
CA LYS A 50 9.93 -13.31 -21.76
C LYS A 50 9.72 -12.51 -23.05
N VAL A 51 9.50 -11.20 -22.98
CA VAL A 51 9.26 -10.34 -24.16
C VAL A 51 10.57 -9.88 -24.82
N GLU A 52 11.74 -10.13 -24.21
CA GLU A 52 13.04 -9.83 -24.83
C GLU A 52 13.52 -10.89 -25.84
N VAL A 53 12.78 -11.98 -26.08
CA VAL A 53 13.10 -12.98 -27.12
C VAL A 53 11.82 -13.44 -27.83
N ALA A 54 11.30 -12.60 -28.72
CA ALA A 54 10.40 -13.06 -29.79
C ALA A 54 10.48 -12.10 -30.99
N GLN A 55 11.07 -12.59 -32.08
CA GLN A 55 10.99 -12.02 -33.42
C GLN A 55 9.53 -11.98 -33.94
N PRO A 56 9.23 -11.12 -34.92
CA PRO A 56 7.86 -10.73 -35.25
C PRO A 56 7.18 -11.75 -36.15
N ALA A 57 5.96 -12.17 -35.79
CA ALA A 57 5.08 -12.88 -36.70
C ALA A 57 3.61 -12.54 -36.45
N GLU A 58 3.01 -12.00 -37.53
CA GLU A 58 1.64 -12.22 -38.01
C GLU A 58 0.47 -11.49 -37.32
N GLN A 59 0.03 -10.45 -38.04
CA GLN A 59 -1.24 -9.75 -37.85
C GLN A 59 -2.40 -10.72 -38.07
N ALA A 60 -3.21 -10.93 -37.03
CA ALA A 60 -4.55 -11.49 -37.14
C ALA A 60 -5.59 -10.39 -36.88
N ASP A 61 -6.44 -10.15 -37.88
CA ASP A 61 -7.52 -9.18 -37.90
C ASP A 61 -8.55 -9.39 -36.75
N PRO A 62 -9.03 -8.34 -36.06
CA PRO A 62 -10.05 -8.49 -35.03
C PRO A 62 -11.47 -8.33 -35.60
N ALA A 63 -12.29 -9.37 -35.45
CA ALA A 63 -13.74 -9.32 -35.70
C ALA A 63 -14.51 -8.44 -34.67
N PRO A 64 -15.65 -7.82 -35.04
CA PRO A 64 -16.19 -6.66 -34.33
C PRO A 64 -17.18 -7.04 -33.21
N LYS A 65 -16.92 -6.59 -31.96
CA LYS A 65 -17.91 -6.59 -30.86
C LYS A 65 -18.37 -5.15 -30.56
N ARG A 66 -19.24 -4.62 -31.42
CA ARG A 66 -19.71 -3.22 -31.45
C ARG A 66 -20.65 -2.81 -30.29
N ASN A 67 -21.11 -3.77 -29.46
CA ASN A 67 -22.11 -3.50 -28.41
C ASN A 67 -21.51 -3.44 -26.98
N ALA A 68 -20.36 -4.08 -26.73
CA ALA A 68 -19.67 -4.00 -25.44
C ALA A 68 -18.88 -2.67 -25.28
N SER A 69 -18.47 -2.07 -26.40
CA SER A 69 -17.81 -0.76 -26.42
C SER A 69 -18.76 0.36 -26.05
N ALA A 70 -20.03 0.33 -26.46
CA ALA A 70 -20.99 1.41 -26.21
C ALA A 70 -21.42 1.49 -24.72
N VAL A 71 -21.61 0.34 -24.07
CA VAL A 71 -21.92 0.27 -22.61
C VAL A 71 -20.69 0.66 -21.80
N ARG A 72 -19.50 0.25 -22.23
CA ARG A 72 -18.22 0.60 -21.61
C ARG A 72 -17.89 2.08 -21.80
N GLU A 73 -18.19 2.67 -22.96
CA GLU A 73 -17.98 4.09 -23.23
C GLU A 73 -18.97 4.96 -22.45
N LYS A 74 -20.24 4.55 -22.32
CA LYS A 74 -21.22 5.24 -21.46
C LYS A 74 -20.89 5.11 -19.97
N ALA A 75 -20.40 3.94 -19.53
CA ALA A 75 -19.93 3.74 -18.16
C ALA A 75 -18.67 4.56 -17.85
N VAL A 76 -17.75 4.67 -18.81
CA VAL A 76 -16.55 5.50 -18.70
C VAL A 76 -16.91 6.99 -18.70
N LYS A 77 -17.82 7.45 -19.56
CA LYS A 77 -18.28 8.86 -19.59
C LYS A 77 -19.06 9.25 -18.33
N ARG A 78 -19.98 8.40 -17.85
CA ARG A 78 -20.68 8.66 -16.57
C ARG A 78 -19.74 8.61 -15.38
N ALA A 79 -18.79 7.68 -15.38
CA ALA A 79 -17.76 7.66 -14.35
C ALA A 79 -16.92 8.94 -14.43
N GLN A 80 -16.51 9.39 -15.63
CA GLN A 80 -15.76 10.64 -15.85
C GLN A 80 -16.53 11.89 -15.42
N GLU A 81 -17.83 12.00 -15.70
CA GLU A 81 -18.68 13.12 -15.25
C GLU A 81 -18.89 13.08 -13.73
N PHE A 82 -19.02 11.89 -13.14
CA PHE A 82 -19.09 11.72 -11.69
C PHE A 82 -17.73 11.99 -11.01
N TYR A 83 -16.61 11.68 -11.69
CA TYR A 83 -15.24 11.99 -11.26
C TYR A 83 -14.90 13.47 -11.40
N ALA A 84 -15.41 14.16 -12.43
CA ALA A 84 -15.25 15.60 -12.61
C ALA A 84 -16.02 16.39 -11.54
N LYS A 85 -17.10 15.82 -11.00
CA LYS A 85 -17.89 16.40 -9.90
C LYS A 85 -17.35 16.02 -8.51
N SER A 86 -16.50 14.99 -8.41
CA SER A 86 -15.88 14.54 -7.17
C SER A 86 -14.54 15.26 -6.98
N ASP A 87 -14.58 16.41 -6.32
CA ASP A 87 -13.45 17.13 -5.70
C ASP A 87 -12.04 16.84 -6.31
N PRO A 88 -11.58 17.63 -7.30
CA PRO A 88 -10.42 17.30 -8.14
C PRO A 88 -9.13 17.09 -7.34
N GLU A 89 -9.03 17.72 -6.17
CA GLU A 89 -7.89 17.59 -5.26
C GLU A 89 -7.78 16.18 -4.66
N ASN A 90 -8.90 15.56 -4.29
CA ASN A 90 -8.91 14.22 -3.70
C ASN A 90 -8.53 13.13 -4.71
N VAL A 91 -8.93 13.31 -5.97
CA VAL A 91 -8.56 12.40 -7.08
C VAL A 91 -7.08 12.53 -7.42
N ALA A 92 -6.54 13.75 -7.42
CA ALA A 92 -5.11 13.99 -7.62
C ALA A 92 -4.27 13.32 -6.51
N ARG A 93 -4.66 13.50 -5.24
CA ARG A 93 -4.01 12.86 -4.09
C ARG A 93 -4.08 11.33 -4.17
N LEU A 94 -5.23 10.77 -4.56
CA LEU A 94 -5.39 9.32 -4.73
C LEU A 94 -4.53 8.78 -5.87
N ARG A 95 -4.48 9.50 -7.01
CA ARG A 95 -3.62 9.15 -8.14
C ARG A 95 -2.15 9.12 -7.74
N MET A 96 -1.69 10.11 -6.97
CA MET A 96 -0.33 10.12 -6.44
C MET A 96 -0.06 8.91 -5.53
N LYS A 97 -0.99 8.57 -4.63
CA LYS A 97 -0.85 7.36 -3.80
C LYS A 97 -0.80 6.07 -4.63
N LEU A 98 -1.57 5.98 -5.70
CA LEU A 98 -1.54 4.82 -6.60
C LEU A 98 -0.21 4.73 -7.35
N ILE A 99 0.32 5.86 -7.83
CA ILE A 99 1.66 5.93 -8.45
C ILE A 99 2.73 5.48 -7.47
N GLN A 100 2.70 5.97 -6.22
CA GLN A 100 3.64 5.57 -5.16
C GLN A 100 3.54 4.07 -4.84
N ALA A 101 2.34 3.48 -4.94
CA ALA A 101 2.11 2.05 -4.78
C ALA A 101 2.59 1.20 -5.98
N GLY A 102 3.08 1.83 -7.06
CA GLY A 102 3.56 1.17 -8.28
C GLY A 102 2.51 1.07 -9.40
N TYR A 103 1.32 1.62 -9.22
CA TYR A 103 0.25 1.61 -10.22
C TYR A 103 0.29 2.90 -11.06
N MET A 104 1.02 2.86 -12.17
CA MET A 104 1.20 4.03 -13.05
C MET A 104 0.10 4.20 -14.11
N GLU A 105 -0.78 3.20 -14.27
CA GLU A 105 -1.82 3.24 -15.29
C GLU A 105 -2.93 4.26 -14.96
N PRO A 106 -3.38 5.08 -15.94
CA PRO A 106 -4.52 5.99 -15.74
C PRO A 106 -5.81 5.26 -15.33
N ARG A 107 -5.94 3.98 -15.70
CA ARG A 107 -7.09 3.12 -15.35
C ARG A 107 -7.08 2.69 -13.87
N ALA A 108 -5.96 2.81 -13.17
CA ALA A 108 -5.82 2.37 -11.77
C ALA A 108 -6.77 3.13 -10.83
N VAL A 109 -7.02 4.42 -11.09
CA VAL A 109 -7.97 5.22 -10.31
C VAL A 109 -9.37 4.64 -10.42
N GLY A 110 -9.84 4.37 -11.65
CA GLY A 110 -11.15 3.77 -11.88
C GLY A 110 -11.27 2.37 -11.29
N MET A 111 -10.23 1.55 -11.41
CA MET A 111 -10.20 0.20 -10.82
C MET A 111 -10.25 0.26 -9.29
N PHE A 112 -9.58 1.22 -8.65
CA PHE A 112 -9.64 1.42 -7.19
C PHE A 112 -11.06 1.75 -6.72
N PHE A 113 -11.77 2.66 -7.41
CA PHE A 113 -13.16 2.97 -7.06
C PHE A 113 -14.09 1.78 -7.29
N LEU A 114 -13.87 0.99 -8.34
CA LEU A 114 -14.62 -0.23 -8.60
C LEU A 114 -14.40 -1.27 -7.49
N ILE A 115 -13.16 -1.46 -7.05
CA ILE A 115 -12.84 -2.31 -5.90
C ILE A 115 -13.54 -1.78 -4.64
N ARG A 116 -13.46 -0.47 -4.38
CA ARG A 116 -14.10 0.15 -3.21
C ARG A 116 -15.62 -0.01 -3.20
N PHE A 117 -16.25 0.07 -4.36
CA PHE A 117 -17.69 -0.17 -4.50
C PHE A 117 -18.03 -1.65 -4.31
N LEU A 118 -17.25 -2.57 -4.91
CA LEU A 118 -17.41 -4.01 -4.72
C LEU A 118 -17.24 -4.43 -3.26
N THR A 119 -16.25 -3.89 -2.55
CA THR A 119 -16.04 -4.23 -1.14
C THR A 119 -17.13 -3.66 -0.24
N LEU A 120 -17.66 -2.46 -0.54
CA LEU A 120 -18.81 -1.89 0.16
C LEU A 120 -20.06 -2.77 -0.04
N VAL A 121 -20.41 -3.06 -1.29
CA VAL A 121 -21.61 -3.85 -1.63
C VAL A 121 -21.46 -5.29 -1.12
N GLY A 122 -20.28 -5.89 -1.29
CA GLY A 122 -19.98 -7.22 -0.78
C GLY A 122 -20.07 -7.31 0.75
N ALA A 123 -19.56 -6.31 1.48
CA ALA A 123 -19.67 -6.27 2.93
C ALA A 123 -21.12 -6.07 3.40
N ALA A 124 -21.90 -5.22 2.72
CA ALA A 124 -23.31 -5.00 3.02
C ALA A 124 -24.16 -6.27 2.75
N LEU A 125 -23.95 -6.93 1.60
CA LEU A 125 -24.62 -8.18 1.25
C LEU A 125 -24.21 -9.32 2.19
N GLY A 126 -22.93 -9.42 2.53
CA GLY A 126 -22.44 -10.39 3.50
C GLY A 126 -23.11 -10.21 4.86
N ALA A 127 -23.16 -8.97 5.37
CA ALA A 127 -23.85 -8.66 6.62
C ALA A 127 -25.35 -8.97 6.55
N PHE A 128 -25.99 -8.71 5.41
CA PHE A 128 -27.40 -9.03 5.19
C PHE A 128 -27.66 -10.54 5.20
N LEU A 129 -26.84 -11.34 4.51
CA LEU A 129 -26.96 -12.80 4.49
C LEU A 129 -26.69 -13.41 5.86
N ILE A 130 -25.68 -12.92 6.57
CA ILE A 130 -25.37 -13.33 7.95
C ILE A 130 -26.54 -13.02 8.87
N ASN A 131 -27.13 -11.83 8.75
CA ASN A 131 -28.32 -11.46 9.53
C ASN A 131 -29.51 -12.36 9.19
N HIS A 132 -29.74 -12.65 7.92
CA HIS A 132 -30.85 -13.51 7.48
C HIS A 132 -30.70 -14.95 8.00
N TRP A 133 -29.47 -15.47 8.08
CA TRP A 133 -29.19 -16.84 8.50
C TRP A 133 -29.02 -17.01 10.02
N ALA A 134 -28.49 -15.98 10.70
CA ALA A 134 -28.25 -15.96 12.14
C ALA A 134 -29.35 -15.22 12.95
N ALA A 135 -30.43 -14.80 12.29
CA ALA A 135 -31.55 -14.10 12.91
C ALA A 135 -32.30 -15.01 13.91
N SER A 136 -31.88 -14.97 15.17
CA SER A 136 -32.76 -15.32 16.29
C SER A 136 -33.86 -14.24 16.44
N ALA A 137 -35.06 -14.65 16.81
CA ALA A 137 -36.27 -13.82 16.91
C ALA A 137 -36.15 -12.63 17.89
N GLU A 138 -35.10 -12.58 18.72
CA GLU A 138 -34.88 -11.53 19.73
C GLU A 138 -34.09 -10.32 19.23
N SER A 139 -33.62 -10.33 17.98
CA SER A 139 -32.84 -9.19 17.45
C SER A 139 -33.72 -8.03 16.98
N THR A 140 -33.71 -6.92 17.74
CA THR A 140 -34.39 -5.67 17.40
C THR A 140 -34.00 -5.19 15.98
N MET A 141 -34.98 -4.74 15.17
CA MET A 141 -34.74 -4.18 13.82
C MET A 141 -33.61 -3.15 13.80
N THR A 142 -33.50 -2.31 14.82
CA THR A 142 -32.44 -1.31 14.96
C THR A 142 -31.04 -1.94 15.00
N SER A 143 -30.84 -3.03 15.74
CA SER A 143 -29.55 -3.74 15.83
C SER A 143 -29.12 -4.36 14.49
N ARG A 144 -30.10 -4.82 13.70
CA ARG A 144 -29.86 -5.39 12.38
C ARG A 144 -29.35 -4.36 11.38
N TRP A 145 -30.01 -3.20 11.34
CA TRP A 145 -29.61 -2.11 10.44
C TRP A 145 -28.28 -1.48 10.84
N THR A 146 -28.01 -1.31 12.14
CA THR A 146 -26.71 -0.79 12.60
C THR A 146 -25.55 -1.70 12.22
N PHE A 147 -25.72 -3.02 12.31
CA PHE A 147 -24.70 -3.99 11.91
C PHE A 147 -24.38 -3.95 10.41
N ILE A 148 -25.40 -3.83 9.56
CA ILE A 148 -25.22 -3.73 8.10
C ILE A 148 -24.51 -2.44 7.74
N ILE A 149 -24.93 -1.31 8.32
CA ILE A 149 -24.31 0.00 8.09
C ILE A 149 -22.84 0.00 8.52
N LEU A 150 -22.55 -0.55 9.71
CA LEU A 150 -21.18 -0.61 10.23
C LEU A 150 -20.28 -1.51 9.37
N SER A 151 -20.80 -2.65 8.91
CA SER A 151 -20.08 -3.56 8.02
C SER A 151 -19.80 -2.92 6.65
N ALA A 152 -20.79 -2.22 6.07
CA ALA A 152 -20.63 -1.49 4.83
C ALA A 152 -19.60 -0.35 4.96
N ALA A 153 -19.63 0.38 6.08
CA ALA A 153 -18.63 1.39 6.39
C ALA A 153 -17.23 0.76 6.47
N GLY A 154 -17.06 -0.36 7.19
CA GLY A 154 -15.80 -1.09 7.25
C GLY A 154 -15.28 -1.53 5.87
N GLY A 155 -16.16 -2.09 5.03
CA GLY A 155 -15.84 -2.52 3.67
C GLY A 155 -15.40 -1.37 2.75
N TYR A 156 -15.86 -0.14 3.00
CA TYR A 156 -15.45 1.06 2.26
C TYR A 156 -14.06 1.56 2.67
N PHE A 157 -13.70 1.49 3.96
CA PHE A 157 -12.40 1.95 4.45
C PHE A 157 -11.26 0.96 4.16
N LEU A 158 -11.57 -0.33 4.07
CA LEU A 158 -10.60 -1.41 3.93
C LEU A 158 -9.63 -1.23 2.73
N PRO A 159 -10.07 -0.91 1.49
CA PRO A 159 -9.16 -0.70 0.36
C PRO A 159 -8.21 0.48 0.55
N GLY A 160 -8.66 1.53 1.25
CA GLY A 160 -7.82 2.70 1.53
C GLY A 160 -6.70 2.39 2.52
N LEU A 161 -6.98 1.55 3.53
CA LEU A 161 -5.98 1.07 4.47
C LEU A 161 -4.93 0.19 3.80
N VAL A 162 -5.37 -0.77 2.98
CA VAL A 162 -4.47 -1.66 2.22
C VAL A 162 -3.59 -0.86 1.26
N LEU A 163 -4.15 0.12 0.55
CA LEU A 163 -3.38 1.01 -0.32
C LEU A 163 -2.29 1.75 0.47
N THR A 164 -2.65 2.31 1.63
CA THR A 164 -1.70 3.06 2.47
C THR A 164 -0.59 2.16 3.00
N GLN A 165 -0.89 0.90 3.35
CA GLN A 165 0.12 -0.08 3.74
C GLN A 165 1.07 -0.41 2.58
N LYS A 166 0.55 -0.65 1.37
CA LYS A 166 1.38 -0.89 0.18
C LYS A 166 2.29 0.29 -0.15
N VAL A 167 1.75 1.53 -0.09
CA VAL A 167 2.56 2.74 -0.28
C VAL A 167 3.70 2.79 0.74
N ARG A 168 3.40 2.51 2.01
CA ARG A 168 4.42 2.51 3.07
C ARG A 168 5.50 1.46 2.85
N GLU A 169 5.12 0.27 2.39
CA GLU A 169 6.06 -0.81 2.07
C GLU A 169 7.00 -0.39 0.93
N LYS A 170 6.45 0.13 -0.18
CA LYS A 170 7.23 0.62 -1.31
C LYS A 170 8.13 1.80 -0.95
N MET A 171 7.62 2.76 -0.20
CA MET A 171 8.38 3.92 0.26
C MET A 171 9.56 3.50 1.16
N ARG A 172 9.38 2.46 1.98
CA ARG A 172 10.47 1.87 2.77
C ARG A 172 11.52 1.20 1.89
N GLU A 173 11.09 0.46 0.87
CA GLU A 173 11.99 -0.13 -0.13
C GLU A 173 12.82 0.94 -0.83
N TYR A 174 12.18 2.00 -1.35
CA TYR A 174 12.85 3.12 -2.01
C TYR A 174 13.87 3.80 -1.10
N ARG A 175 13.49 4.11 0.14
CA ARG A 175 14.36 4.80 1.10
C ARG A 175 15.56 3.95 1.53
N ASN A 176 15.39 2.63 1.60
CA ASN A 176 16.47 1.71 1.93
C ASN A 176 17.41 1.46 0.75
N GLY A 177 16.88 1.38 -0.47
CA GLY A 177 17.68 1.11 -1.67
C GLY A 177 18.36 2.34 -2.27
N PHE A 178 17.93 3.55 -1.90
CA PHE A 178 18.51 4.78 -2.45
C PHE A 178 19.99 5.01 -2.06
N PRO A 179 20.44 4.78 -0.81
CA PRO A 179 21.87 4.81 -0.48
C PRO A 179 22.68 3.79 -1.28
N ASP A 180 22.16 2.56 -1.43
CA ASP A 180 22.83 1.50 -2.19
C ASP A 180 22.94 1.87 -3.69
N PHE A 181 21.93 2.55 -4.24
CA PHE A 181 21.99 3.16 -5.57
C PHE A 181 23.13 4.19 -5.66
N MET A 182 23.24 5.08 -4.68
CA MET A 182 24.27 6.12 -4.64
C MET A 182 25.68 5.53 -4.57
N ASP A 183 25.88 4.49 -3.76
CA ASP A 183 27.17 3.82 -3.64
C ASP A 183 27.61 3.18 -4.96
N LEU A 184 26.68 2.53 -5.66
CA LEU A 184 26.95 1.96 -6.98
C LEU A 184 27.17 3.05 -8.05
N MET A 185 26.50 4.19 -7.95
CA MET A 185 26.76 5.35 -8.82
C MET A 185 28.15 5.94 -8.58
N ILE A 186 28.63 5.99 -7.33
CA ILE A 186 30.02 6.41 -7.02
C ILE A 186 31.00 5.47 -7.72
N VAL A 187 30.81 4.15 -7.62
CA VAL A 187 31.67 3.17 -8.30
C VAL A 187 31.66 3.34 -9.82
N CYS A 188 30.48 3.62 -10.40
CA CYS A 188 30.37 3.88 -11.85
C CYS A 188 31.07 5.19 -12.25
N SER A 189 30.96 6.24 -11.43
CA SER A 189 31.62 7.54 -11.63
C SER A 189 33.14 7.42 -11.51
N ASP A 190 33.64 6.71 -10.50
CA ASP A 190 35.07 6.45 -10.29
C ASP A 190 35.67 5.61 -11.43
N ALA A 191 34.85 4.77 -12.08
CA ALA A 191 35.22 4.03 -13.30
C ALA A 191 35.13 4.88 -14.59
N GLY A 192 34.74 6.15 -14.51
CA GLY A 192 34.66 7.07 -15.65
C GLY A 192 33.40 6.90 -16.51
N MET A 193 32.34 6.23 -16.03
CA MET A 193 31.09 6.14 -16.77
C MET A 193 30.34 7.48 -16.76
N SER A 194 29.62 7.78 -17.84
CA SER A 194 28.66 8.89 -17.82
C SER A 194 27.53 8.59 -16.83
N MET A 195 26.89 9.64 -16.32
CA MET A 195 25.83 9.51 -15.32
C MET A 195 24.63 8.72 -15.87
N GLU A 196 24.29 8.92 -17.15
CA GLU A 196 23.21 8.23 -17.84
C GLU A 196 23.50 6.72 -17.98
N ALA A 197 24.74 6.37 -18.35
CA ALA A 197 25.19 4.98 -18.45
C ALA A 197 25.25 4.31 -17.07
N GLY A 198 25.69 5.05 -16.04
CA GLY A 198 25.68 4.62 -14.65
C GLY A 198 24.27 4.27 -14.18
N ILE A 199 23.29 5.17 -14.37
CA ILE A 199 21.89 4.92 -13.99
C ILE A 199 21.35 3.65 -14.66
N GLU A 200 21.63 3.46 -15.95
CA GLU A 200 21.23 2.22 -16.64
C GLU A 200 21.86 0.98 -16.00
N ARG A 201 23.19 0.98 -15.77
CA ARG A 201 23.91 -0.17 -15.21
C ARG A 201 23.46 -0.51 -13.80
N VAL A 202 23.31 0.52 -12.95
CA VAL A 202 22.92 0.41 -11.55
C VAL A 202 21.46 -0.01 -11.43
N SER A 203 20.57 0.48 -12.30
CA SER A 203 19.16 0.06 -12.32
C SER A 203 18.99 -1.46 -12.51
N LYS A 204 19.82 -2.07 -13.36
CA LYS A 204 19.84 -3.52 -13.61
C LYS A 204 20.41 -4.29 -12.40
N GLU A 205 21.41 -3.73 -11.72
CA GLU A 205 22.01 -4.33 -10.52
C GLU A 205 21.02 -4.37 -9.35
N LEU A 206 20.29 -3.27 -9.11
CA LEU A 206 19.29 -3.19 -8.04
C LEU A 206 18.05 -4.06 -8.29
N ALA A 207 17.83 -4.57 -9.50
CA ALA A 207 16.62 -5.31 -9.85
C ALA A 207 16.36 -6.53 -8.95
N ARG A 208 17.42 -7.15 -8.41
CA ARG A 208 17.32 -8.31 -7.52
C ARG A 208 17.01 -7.93 -6.07
N THR A 209 17.56 -6.83 -5.58
CA THR A 209 17.46 -6.42 -4.16
C THR A 209 16.26 -5.48 -3.93
N TYR A 210 16.05 -4.53 -4.84
CA TYR A 210 15.02 -3.50 -4.75
C TYR A 210 14.27 -3.39 -6.11
N PRO A 211 13.41 -4.38 -6.44
CA PRO A 211 12.74 -4.45 -7.73
C PRO A 211 11.89 -3.21 -8.03
N SER A 212 11.26 -2.61 -7.03
CA SER A 212 10.40 -1.44 -7.21
C SER A 212 11.22 -0.19 -7.53
N LEU A 213 12.36 -0.02 -6.86
CA LEU A 213 13.27 1.11 -7.11
C LEU A 213 13.91 0.96 -8.49
N SER A 214 14.36 -0.25 -8.82
CA SER A 214 14.93 -0.60 -10.12
C SER A 214 13.98 -0.26 -11.27
N GLN A 215 12.70 -0.60 -11.19
CA GLN A 215 11.71 -0.26 -12.22
C GLN A 215 11.62 1.25 -12.48
N ASN A 216 11.64 2.07 -11.42
CA ASN A 216 11.62 3.52 -11.56
C ASN A 216 12.92 4.07 -12.18
N LEU A 217 14.07 3.50 -11.82
CA LEU A 217 15.38 3.87 -12.40
C LEU A 217 15.51 3.43 -13.87
N ILE A 218 14.95 2.27 -14.24
CA ILE A 218 14.85 1.84 -15.64
C ILE A 218 14.00 2.86 -16.42
N LEU A 219 12.90 3.34 -15.85
CA LEU A 219 12.08 4.36 -16.49
C LEU A 219 12.85 5.67 -16.70
N VAL A 220 13.68 6.08 -15.73
CA VAL A 220 14.58 7.23 -15.89
C VAL A 220 15.59 6.99 -17.02
N SER A 221 16.20 5.80 -17.10
CA SER A 221 17.10 5.44 -18.21
C SER A 221 16.39 5.52 -19.57
N LEU A 222 15.12 5.13 -19.65
CA LEU A 222 14.31 5.25 -20.87
C LEU A 222 14.00 6.71 -21.21
N GLU A 223 13.66 7.54 -20.21
CA GLU A 223 13.43 8.98 -20.40
C GLU A 223 14.68 9.70 -20.91
N LEU A 224 15.85 9.35 -20.36
CA LEU A 224 17.15 9.86 -20.80
C LEU A 224 17.45 9.47 -22.25
N ARG A 225 17.20 8.20 -22.62
CA ARG A 225 17.34 7.72 -24.01
C ARG A 225 16.36 8.39 -24.98
N ALA A 226 15.20 8.82 -24.49
CA ALA A 226 14.23 9.59 -25.25
C ALA A 226 14.62 11.08 -25.38
N GLY A 227 15.79 11.49 -24.88
CA GLY A 227 16.31 12.86 -24.99
C GLY A 227 15.84 13.81 -23.89
N ARG A 228 15.18 13.31 -22.83
CA ARG A 228 14.85 14.11 -21.67
C ARG A 228 16.12 14.51 -20.93
N SER A 229 16.18 15.74 -20.42
CA SER A 229 17.32 16.18 -19.61
C SER A 229 17.43 15.35 -18.32
N LEU A 230 18.65 15.14 -17.85
CA LEU A 230 18.92 14.39 -16.62
C LEU A 230 18.29 15.04 -15.39
N ASP A 231 18.32 16.36 -15.32
CA ASP A 231 17.69 17.13 -14.25
C ASP A 231 16.17 16.91 -14.23
N ASP A 232 15.50 17.05 -15.38
CA ASP A 232 14.05 16.83 -15.47
C ASP A 232 13.65 15.39 -15.16
N ALA A 233 14.47 14.41 -15.57
CA ALA A 233 14.21 13.00 -15.31
C ALA A 233 14.33 12.67 -13.81
N LEU A 234 15.35 13.22 -13.13
CA LEU A 234 15.54 13.04 -11.69
C LEU A 234 14.51 13.81 -10.86
N LYS A 235 14.10 15.02 -11.28
CA LYS A 235 12.97 15.73 -10.66
C LYS A 235 11.67 14.94 -10.79
N ALA A 236 11.39 14.40 -11.97
CA ALA A 236 10.23 13.53 -12.18
C ALA A 236 10.32 12.23 -11.35
N LEU A 237 11.52 11.69 -11.14
CA LEU A 237 11.75 10.55 -10.24
C LEU A 237 11.44 10.93 -8.79
N ALA A 238 11.93 12.09 -8.31
CA ALA A 238 11.68 12.58 -6.97
C ALA A 238 10.17 12.77 -6.70
N ASP A 239 9.43 13.32 -7.66
CA ASP A 239 7.98 13.49 -7.55
C ASP A 239 7.24 12.13 -7.50
N ARG A 240 7.65 11.17 -8.34
CA ARG A 240 7.08 9.81 -8.39
C ARG A 240 7.32 9.02 -7.11
N LEU A 241 8.54 9.06 -6.58
CA LEU A 241 8.91 8.35 -5.36
C LEU A 241 8.44 9.08 -4.10
N SER A 242 8.20 10.41 -4.21
CA SER A 242 7.87 11.28 -3.08
C SER A 242 8.88 11.18 -1.93
N LEU A 243 10.16 11.11 -2.30
CA LEU A 243 11.30 11.08 -1.38
C LEU A 243 12.08 12.37 -1.47
N ASP A 244 12.21 13.08 -0.36
CA ASP A 244 13.00 14.32 -0.26
C ASP A 244 14.47 14.07 -0.60
N GLU A 245 14.97 12.88 -0.28
CA GLU A 245 16.38 12.54 -0.48
C GLU A 245 16.73 12.41 -1.97
N VAL A 246 15.78 11.98 -2.80
CA VAL A 246 15.93 11.97 -4.27
C VAL A 246 15.89 13.39 -4.83
N ARG A 247 15.05 14.27 -4.26
CA ARG A 247 14.98 15.68 -4.65
C ARG A 247 16.29 16.41 -4.34
N SER A 248 16.84 16.21 -3.14
CA SER A 248 18.14 16.77 -2.75
C SER A 248 19.26 16.27 -3.65
N PHE A 249 19.25 14.98 -3.98
CA PHE A 249 20.21 14.40 -4.92
C PHE A 249 20.15 15.04 -6.32
N ALA A 250 18.96 15.23 -6.88
CA ALA A 250 18.78 15.87 -8.18
C ALA A 250 19.39 17.29 -8.19
N THR A 251 19.13 18.07 -7.13
CA THR A 251 19.70 19.41 -6.95
C THR A 251 21.22 19.39 -6.81
N LEU A 252 21.77 18.46 -6.01
CA LEU A 252 23.23 18.33 -5.83
C LEU A 252 23.93 17.96 -7.14
N LEU A 253 23.32 17.07 -7.93
CA LEU A 253 23.85 16.68 -9.22
C LEU A 253 23.84 17.84 -10.23
N GLN A 254 22.75 18.61 -10.26
CA GLN A 254 22.66 19.82 -11.08
C GLN A 254 23.76 20.81 -10.72
N GLN A 255 23.95 21.10 -9.43
CA GLN A 255 24.99 22.01 -8.94
C GLN A 255 26.41 21.52 -9.26
N SER A 256 26.69 20.23 -9.09
CA SER A 256 28.00 19.66 -9.41
C SER A 256 28.32 19.76 -10.90
N LYS A 257 27.32 19.58 -11.78
CA LYS A 257 27.48 19.76 -13.22
C LYS A 257 27.79 21.22 -13.60
N GLU A 258 27.14 22.19 -12.94
CA GLU A 258 27.35 23.62 -13.20
C GLU A 258 28.68 24.14 -12.64
N LEU A 259 29.10 23.65 -11.47
CA LEU A 259 30.29 24.12 -10.76
C LEU A 259 31.58 23.33 -11.10
N GLY A 260 31.47 22.19 -11.79
CA GLY A 260 32.61 21.36 -12.19
C GLY A 260 33.35 20.69 -11.02
N THR A 261 32.74 20.61 -9.83
CA THR A 261 33.32 19.98 -8.64
C THR A 261 33.28 18.45 -8.75
N SER A 262 34.16 17.75 -8.02
CA SER A 262 34.23 16.28 -8.06
C SER A 262 32.92 15.64 -7.56
N LEU A 263 32.09 15.20 -8.50
CA LEU A 263 30.78 14.59 -8.24
C LEU A 263 30.89 13.39 -7.28
N SER A 264 31.90 12.54 -7.44
CA SER A 264 32.16 11.38 -6.55
C SER A 264 32.32 11.78 -5.07
N GLY A 265 32.93 12.94 -4.78
CA GLY A 265 33.09 13.43 -3.41
C GLY A 265 31.77 13.88 -2.78
N SER A 266 30.97 14.65 -3.52
CA SER A 266 29.64 15.09 -3.08
C SER A 266 28.66 13.92 -2.90
N LEU A 267 28.70 12.95 -3.82
CA LEU A 267 27.92 11.71 -3.72
C LEU A 267 28.28 10.91 -2.45
N ARG A 268 29.57 10.82 -2.09
CA ARG A 268 30.02 10.07 -0.91
C ARG A 268 29.53 10.70 0.39
N VAL A 269 29.72 12.01 0.55
CA VAL A 269 29.22 12.75 1.72
C VAL A 269 27.71 12.60 1.85
N PHE A 270 26.98 12.70 0.72
CA PHE A 270 25.54 12.54 0.74
C PHE A 270 25.09 11.10 1.05
N SER A 271 25.80 10.07 0.55
CA SER A 271 25.55 8.67 0.90
C SER A 271 25.78 8.40 2.39
N ASP A 272 26.86 8.95 2.97
CA ASP A 272 27.16 8.83 4.39
C ASP A 272 26.10 9.52 5.25
N GLU A 273 25.65 10.72 4.87
CA GLU A 273 24.54 11.42 5.53
C GLU A 273 23.26 10.58 5.51
N MET A 274 22.95 9.93 4.37
CA MET A 274 21.79 9.03 4.26
C MET A 274 21.89 7.80 5.15
N ARG A 275 23.09 7.22 5.27
CA ARG A 275 23.35 6.08 6.18
C ARG A 275 23.21 6.51 7.64
N HIS A 276 23.72 7.68 8.01
CA HIS A 276 23.55 8.26 9.35
C HIS A 276 22.08 8.55 9.65
N LYS A 277 21.32 9.13 8.71
CA LYS A 277 19.88 9.35 8.85
C LYS A 277 19.10 8.04 9.05
N ARG A 278 19.50 6.96 8.36
CA ARG A 278 18.92 5.62 8.56
C ARG A 278 19.21 5.08 9.97
N MET A 279 20.42 5.29 10.48
CA MET A 279 20.80 4.90 11.85
C MET A 279 20.02 5.72 12.89
N SER A 280 20.01 7.04 12.77
CA SER A 280 19.29 7.96 13.65
C SER A 280 17.79 7.63 13.72
N MET A 281 17.14 7.33 12.59
CA MET A 281 15.73 6.90 12.61
C MET A 281 15.51 5.52 13.25
N ALA A 282 16.52 4.63 13.22
CA ALA A 282 16.46 3.36 13.94
C ALA A 282 16.62 3.58 15.45
N GLU A 283 17.52 4.49 15.84
CA GLU A 283 17.72 4.94 17.22
C GLU A 283 16.48 5.65 17.77
N GLU A 284 15.88 6.58 17.04
CA GLU A 284 14.63 7.24 17.41
C GLU A 284 13.50 6.22 17.66
N LYS A 285 13.40 5.21 16.77
CA LYS A 285 12.42 4.13 16.97
C LYS A 285 12.73 3.32 18.22
N ALA A 286 13.99 3.05 18.51
CA ALA A 286 14.43 2.33 19.71
C ALA A 286 14.16 3.15 20.99
N HIS A 287 14.48 4.44 20.99
CA HIS A 287 14.23 5.37 22.09
C HIS A 287 12.74 5.67 22.31
N ALA A 288 11.90 5.49 21.29
CA ALA A 288 10.44 5.57 21.43
C ALA A 288 9.80 4.28 21.98
N LEU A 289 10.53 3.15 22.07
CA LEU A 289 10.00 1.89 22.62
C LEU A 289 9.63 1.99 24.11
N PRO A 290 10.47 2.55 25.01
CA PRO A 290 10.15 2.67 26.43
C PRO A 290 8.88 3.49 26.69
N ALA A 291 8.68 4.58 25.95
CA ALA A 291 7.48 5.43 26.07
C ALA A 291 6.19 4.71 25.64
N LYS A 292 6.28 3.74 24.71
CA LYS A 292 5.12 2.91 24.31
C LYS A 292 4.87 1.74 25.25
N MET A 293 5.89 1.25 25.96
CA MET A 293 5.75 0.19 26.95
C MET A 293 5.25 0.70 28.31
N SER A 294 5.45 1.98 28.64
CA SER A 294 4.94 2.56 29.88
C SER A 294 3.40 2.64 29.91
N VAL A 295 2.75 2.91 28.77
CA VAL A 295 1.28 3.06 28.71
C VAL A 295 0.52 1.80 29.14
N PRO A 296 0.78 0.59 28.58
CA PRO A 296 0.13 -0.64 29.07
C PRO A 296 0.43 -0.92 30.55
N VAL A 297 1.67 -0.67 30.99
CA VAL A 297 2.10 -0.90 32.38
C VAL A 297 1.34 0.02 33.33
N THR A 298 1.23 1.31 33.03
CA THR A 298 0.45 2.27 33.81
C THR A 298 -1.02 1.91 33.85
N VAL A 299 -1.62 1.52 32.71
CA VAL A 299 -3.03 1.11 32.63
C VAL A 299 -3.31 -0.18 33.41
N CYS A 300 -2.35 -1.10 33.52
CA CYS A 300 -2.50 -2.33 34.32
C CYS A 300 -2.24 -2.12 35.82
N ILE A 301 -1.26 -1.28 36.18
CA ILE A 301 -0.88 -1.08 37.60
C ILE A 301 -1.87 -0.16 38.31
N LEU A 302 -2.35 0.91 37.66
CA LEU A 302 -3.27 1.89 38.26
C LEU A 302 -4.55 1.26 38.85
N PRO A 303 -5.30 0.38 38.14
CA PRO A 303 -6.50 -0.23 38.71
C PRO A 303 -6.18 -1.20 39.86
N VAL A 304 -5.04 -1.90 39.82
CA VAL A 304 -4.62 -2.81 40.90
C VAL A 304 -4.31 -2.03 42.18
N VAL A 305 -3.59 -0.91 42.07
CA VAL A 305 -3.27 -0.04 43.23
C VAL A 305 -4.54 0.59 43.81
N LEU A 306 -5.46 1.07 42.98
CA LEU A 306 -6.76 1.59 43.43
C LEU A 306 -7.59 0.51 44.14
N MET A 307 -7.59 -0.72 43.61
CA MET A 307 -8.32 -1.83 44.21
C MET A 307 -7.79 -2.14 45.63
N ILE A 308 -6.46 -2.22 45.80
CA ILE A 308 -5.83 -2.44 47.11
C ILE A 308 -6.13 -1.31 48.10
N ALA A 309 -6.16 -0.05 47.64
CA ALA A 309 -6.43 1.10 48.49
C ALA A 309 -7.90 1.19 48.93
N ILE A 310 -8.85 0.87 48.05
CA ILE A 310 -10.30 1.02 48.29
C ILE A 310 -10.87 -0.13 49.12
N ILE A 311 -10.38 -1.36 48.95
CA ILE A 311 -10.86 -2.56 49.69
C ILE A 311 -10.95 -2.35 51.21
N PRO A 312 -9.89 -1.90 51.93
CA PRO A 312 -9.97 -1.74 53.38
C PRO A 312 -10.93 -0.62 53.82
N ILE A 313 -11.13 0.39 52.98
CA ILE A 313 -12.08 1.49 53.24
C ILE A 313 -13.52 0.95 53.19
N ILE A 314 -13.84 0.14 52.16
CA ILE A 314 -15.15 -0.50 52.04
C ILE A 314 -15.39 -1.43 53.24
N VAL A 315 -14.41 -2.30 53.57
CA VAL A 315 -14.55 -3.25 54.70
C VAL A 315 -14.78 -2.51 56.02
N LYS A 316 -14.09 -1.40 56.26
CA LYS A 316 -14.29 -0.58 57.47
C LYS A 316 -15.66 0.11 57.50
N LEU A 317 -16.17 0.58 56.37
CA LEU A 317 -17.49 1.21 56.29
C LEU A 317 -18.63 0.19 56.49
N THR A 318 -18.50 -1.00 55.91
CA THR A 318 -19.51 -2.07 56.06
C THR A 318 -19.48 -2.73 57.44
N ALA A 319 -18.34 -2.72 58.14
CA ALA A 319 -18.22 -3.25 59.50
C ALA A 319 -18.80 -2.30 60.58
N HIS A 320 -19.20 -1.09 60.21
CA HIS A 320 -19.71 -0.06 61.12
C HIS A 320 -21.22 0.21 60.95
N HIS A 321 -21.93 -0.67 60.26
CA HIS A 321 -23.40 -0.84 60.24
C HIS A 321 -23.73 -2.23 60.79
#